data_AF-A0A479ZT12-F1
#
_entry.id   AF-A0A479ZT12-F1
#
_cell.length_a   1.000
_cell.length_b   1.000
_cell.length_c   1.000
_cell.angle_alpha   90.00
_cell.angle_beta   90.00
_cell.angle_gamma   90.00
#
_symmetry.space_group_name_H-M   'P 1'
#
loop_
_entity.id
_entity.type
_entity.pdbx_description
1 polymer ?
#
loop_
_entity_poly.entity_id
_entity_poly.type
_entity_poly.pdbx_seq_one_letter_code
_entity_poly.pdbx_strand_id
1 'polypeptide(L)' 'MIVEDYFTEIKAKLITSSTIDKIEIVKERALSDQGYFRARLNLTNGDFLEVVEFFKVQGDKCITETYRYQWIDGTRT' A
#
# COMPACT_ATOMS: atom_id res chain seq x y z
N MET A 1 -9.05 -11.88 -11.21
CA MET A 1 -8.62 -11.28 -9.94
C MET A 1 -9.83 -10.62 -9.29
N ILE A 2 -9.96 -10.73 -7.96
CA ILE A 2 -10.88 -9.92 -7.16
C ILE A 2 -10.10 -8.94 -6.28
N VAL A 3 -10.78 -7.97 -5.66
CA VAL A 3 -10.12 -6.92 -4.85
C VAL A 3 -9.29 -7.52 -3.70
N GLU A 4 -9.77 -8.61 -3.11
CA GLU A 4 -9.09 -9.35 -2.04
C GLU A 4 -7.79 -10.01 -2.49
N ASP A 5 -7.72 -10.48 -3.74
CA ASP A 5 -6.49 -11.02 -4.33
C ASP A 5 -5.43 -9.91 -4.40
N TYR A 6 -5.80 -8.73 -4.89
CA TYR A 6 -4.88 -7.59 -4.99
C TYR A 6 -4.42 -7.10 -3.60
N PHE A 7 -5.30 -7.07 -2.60
CA PHE A 7 -4.88 -6.78 -1.22
C PHE A 7 -3.86 -7.80 -0.70
N THR A 8 -4.02 -9.08 -1.05
CA THR A 8 -3.05 -10.11 -0.67
C THR A 8 -1.72 -9.89 -1.38
N GLU A 9 -1.74 -9.59 -2.67
CA GLU A 9 -0.54 -9.30 -3.46
C GLU A 9 0.23 -8.08 -2.96
N ILE A 10 -0.45 -6.95 -2.70
CA ILE A 10 0.21 -5.74 -2.21
C ILE A 10 0.82 -5.98 -0.83
N LYS A 11 0.13 -6.65 0.08
CA LYS A 11 0.67 -7.01 1.40
C LYS A 11 1.87 -7.93 1.29
N ALA A 12 1.82 -8.94 0.41
CA ALA A 12 2.96 -9.82 0.17
C ALA A 12 4.18 -9.04 -0.36
N LYS A 13 3.99 -8.12 -1.30
CA LYS A 13 5.07 -7.23 -1.80
C LYS A 13 5.67 -6.37 -0.69
N LEU A 14 4.84 -5.81 0.19
CA LEU A 14 5.32 -5.01 1.31
C LEU A 14 6.12 -5.87 2.30
N ILE A 15 5.59 -7.04 2.71
CA ILE A 15 6.23 -7.93 3.69
C ILE A 15 7.55 -8.49 3.18
N THR A 16 7.68 -8.71 1.87
CA THR A 16 8.90 -9.25 1.26
C THR A 16 9.95 -8.19 0.92
N SER A 17 9.63 -6.90 1.08
CA SER A 17 10.56 -5.81 0.79
C SER A 17 11.58 -5.64 1.92
N SER A 18 12.86 -5.83 1.59
CA SER A 18 13.97 -5.63 2.55
C SER A 18 14.19 -4.17 2.96
N THR A 19 13.56 -3.22 2.26
CA THR A 19 13.66 -1.78 2.58
C THR A 19 12.68 -1.38 3.69
N ILE A 20 11.69 -2.21 3.99
CA ILE A 20 10.64 -1.91 4.96
C ILE A 20 10.96 -2.63 6.27
N ASP A 21 11.10 -1.86 7.35
CA ASP A 21 11.32 -2.37 8.71
C ASP A 21 9.98 -2.71 9.39
N LYS A 22 8.97 -1.84 9.24
CA LYS A 22 7.66 -2.03 9.86
C LYS A 22 6.53 -1.62 8.91
N ILE A 23 5.44 -2.39 8.95
CA ILE A 23 4.21 -2.14 8.20
C ILE A 23 3.06 -1.96 9.17
N GLU A 24 2.27 -0.90 9.00
CA GLU A 24 0.98 -0.70 9.65
C GLU A 24 -0.08 -0.47 8.56
N ILE A 25 -1.04 -1.39 8.46
CA ILE A 25 -2.20 -1.22 7.57
C ILE A 25 -3.19 -0.31 8.28
N VAL A 26 -3.32 0.93 7.80
CA VAL A 26 -4.21 1.93 8.39
C VAL A 26 -5.65 1.71 7.95
N LYS A 27 -5.86 1.36 6.67
CA LYS A 27 -7.20 1.16 6.13
C LYS A 27 -7.20 0.30 4.87
N GLU A 28 -8.12 -0.65 4.84
CA GLU A 28 -8.53 -1.37 3.64
C GLU A 28 -10.04 -1.15 3.46
N ARG A 29 -10.46 -0.90 2.21
CA ARG A 29 -11.88 -0.89 1.86
C ARG A 29 -12.05 -1.59 0.52
N ALA A 30 -12.81 -2.68 0.52
CA ALA A 30 -13.20 -3.39 -0.69
C ALA A 30 -14.60 -2.97 -1.14
N LEU A 31 -14.78 -2.87 -2.44
CA LEU A 31 -16.05 -2.92 -3.17
C LEU A 31 -15.91 -3.99 -4.27
N SER A 32 -16.98 -4.28 -5.01
CA SER A 32 -17.01 -5.38 -5.98
C SER A 32 -15.89 -5.33 -7.02
N ASP A 33 -15.51 -4.14 -7.47
CA ASP A 33 -14.59 -3.90 -8.59
C ASP A 33 -13.54 -2.84 -8.26
N GLN A 34 -13.46 -2.37 -7.01
CA GLN A 34 -12.54 -1.31 -6.62
C GLN A 34 -12.14 -1.40 -5.16
N GLY A 35 -10.95 -0.88 -4.84
CA GLY A 35 -10.42 -0.90 -3.50
C GLY A 35 -9.68 0.37 -3.13
N TYR A 36 -9.61 0.60 -1.83
CA TYR A 36 -8.80 1.65 -1.22
C TYR A 36 -7.84 0.99 -0.23
N PHE A 37 -6.56 1.30 -0.36
CA PHE A 37 -5.48 0.82 0.50
C PHE A 37 -4.73 2.00 1.10
N ARG A 38 -4.52 1.98 2.42
CA ARG A 38 -3.63 2.91 3.11
C ARG A 38 -2.75 2.16 4.09
N ALA A 39 -1.45 2.38 3.98
CA ALA A 39 -0.46 1.81 4.88
C ALA A 39 0.58 2.86 5.27
N ARG A 40 1.13 2.69 6.47
CA ARG A 40 2.29 3.42 6.98
C ARG A 40 3.45 2.46 7.10
N LEU A 41 4.61 2.92 6.68
CA LEU A 41 5.83 2.14 6.57
C LEU A 41 6.92 2.89 7.32
N ASN A 42 7.63 2.19 8.21
CA ASN A 42 8.95 2.64 8.62
C ASN A 42 9.96 1.92 7.73
N LEU A 43 10.88 2.68 7.16
CA LEU A 43 11.92 2.18 6.30
C LEU A 43 13.18 1.88 7.11
N THR A 44 14.02 0.98 6.62
CA THR A 44 15.24 0.55 7.31
C THR A 44 16.27 1.67 7.48
N ASN A 45 16.18 2.75 6.71
CA ASN A 45 17.01 3.95 6.85
C ASN A 45 16.47 4.94 7.90
N GLY A 46 15.37 4.61 8.59
CA GLY A 46 14.72 5.47 9.58
C GLY A 46 13.62 6.36 9.01
N ASP A 47 13.43 6.39 7.69
CA ASP A 47 12.40 7.22 7.06
C ASP A 47 11.00 6.68 7.33
N PHE A 48 10.03 7.59 7.25
CA PHE A 48 8.62 7.27 7.30
C PHE A 48 7.98 7.47 5.93
N LEU A 49 7.20 6.48 5.49
CA LEU A 49 6.44 6.54 4.25
C LEU A 49 4.98 6.15 4.51
N GLU A 50 4.05 7.07 4.25
CA GLU A 50 2.63 6.75 4.16
C GLU A 50 2.23 6.64 2.70
N VAL A 51 1.58 5.53 2.32
CA VAL A 51 1.07 5.29 0.97
C VAL A 51 -0.45 5.16 0.99
N VAL A 52 -1.08 5.72 -0.04
CA VAL A 52 -2.52 5.66 -0.26
C VAL A 52 -2.76 5.32 -1.72
N GLU A 53 -3.46 4.23 -1.96
CA GLU A 53 -3.86 3.78 -3.29
C GLU A 53 -5.37 3.65 -3.38
N PHE A 54 -5.94 4.16 -4.46
CA PHE A 54 -7.28 3.81 -4.93
C PHE A 54 -7.14 3.12 -6.29
N PHE A 55 -7.73 1.94 -6.42
CA PHE A 55 -7.56 1.08 -7.58
C PHE A 55 -8.89 0.45 -8.00
N LYS A 56 -8.97 0.04 -9.27
CA LYS A 56 -10.06 -0.77 -9.83
C LYS A 56 -9.55 -2.10 -10.32
N VAL A 57 -10.36 -3.13 -10.18
CA VAL A 57 -10.11 -4.45 -10.74
C VAL A 57 -11.01 -4.62 -11.96
N GLN A 58 -10.40 -4.81 -13.13
CA GLN A 58 -11.10 -5.02 -14.40
C GLN A 58 -10.65 -6.36 -14.99
N GLY A 59 -11.50 -7.37 -14.87
CA GLY A 59 -11.19 -8.75 -15.26
C GLY A 59 -10.06 -9.33 -14.39
N ASP A 60 -8.88 -9.49 -14.97
CA ASP A 60 -7.70 -10.03 -14.27
C ASP A 60 -6.61 -8.97 -14.02
N LYS A 61 -6.94 -7.70 -14.18
CA LYS A 61 -5.99 -6.60 -14.01
C LYS A 61 -6.44 -5.67 -12.89
N CYS A 62 -5.48 -5.26 -12.08
CA CYS A 62 -5.63 -4.12 -11.19
C CYS A 62 -5.10 -2.85 -11.89
N ILE A 63 -5.89 -1.78 -11.86
CA ILE A 63 -5.58 -0.48 -12.44
C ILE A 63 -5.60 0.55 -11.30
N THR A 64 -4.45 1.15 -11.03
CA THR A 64 -4.35 2.27 -10.09
C THR A 64 -5.04 3.50 -10.68
N GLU A 65 -6.11 3.96 -10.03
CA GLU A 65 -6.82 5.18 -10.42
C GLU A 65 -6.21 6.42 -9.76
N THR A 66 -5.74 6.29 -8.52
CA THR A 66 -5.04 7.37 -7.82
C THR A 66 -4.02 6.80 -6.85
N TYR A 67 -2.84 7.38 -6.86
CA TYR A 67 -1.77 7.07 -5.92
C TYR A 67 -1.27 8.35 -5.25
N ARG A 68 -1.15 8.32 -3.92
CA ARG A 68 -0.56 9.39 -3.13
C ARG A 68 0.39 8.80 -2.11
N TYR A 69 1.42 9.56 -1.78
CA TYR A 69 2.34 9.21 -0.72
C TYR A 69 2.81 10.45 0.03
N GLN A 70 3.27 10.23 1.26
CA GLN A 70 4.00 11.20 2.05
C GLN A 70 5.27 10.55 2.56
N TRP A 71 6.41 11.13 2.22
CA TRP A 71 7.73 10.71 2.70
C TRP A 71 8.24 11.75 3.69
N ILE A 72 8.66 11.29 4.88
CA ILE A 72 9.38 12.09 5.86
C ILE A 72 10.73 11.44 6.12
N ASP A 73 11.79 12.23 5.96
CA ASP A 73 13.16 11.84 6.31
C ASP A 73 13.26 11.57 7.82
N GLY A 74 13.80 10.42 8.21
CA GLY A 74 13.94 10.01 9.61
C GLY A 74 14.79 10.93 10.48
N THR A 75 15.57 11.83 9.85
CA THR A 75 16.37 12.85 10.53
C THR A 75 15.60 14.14 10.81
N ARG A 76 14.39 14.30 10.25
CA ARG A 76 13.52 15.46 10.50
C ARG A 76 12.51 15.12 11.59
N THR A 77 12.88 15.41 12.83
CA THR A 77 11.97 15.49 13.99
C THR A 77 11.11 16.74 13.97
#